data_AF-A0A2T3A7P3-F1
#
_entry.id   AF-A0A2T3A7P3-F1
#
_cell.length_a   1.000
_cell.length_b   1.000
_cell.length_c   1.000
_cell.angle_alpha   90.00
_cell.angle_beta   90.00
_cell.angle_gamma   90.00
#
_symmetry.space_group_name_H-M   'P 1'
#
loop_
_entity.id
_entity.type
_entity.pdbx_description
1 polymer ?
#
loop_
_entity_poly.entity_id
_entity_poly.type
_entity_poly.pdbx_seq_one_letter_code
_entity_poly.pdbx_strand_id
1 'polypeptide(L)'
;MLRIEVMGSKIEHIAYHLFETRIEMADGYRYCYLPNGGRIHPFPDFLLEGCRLEPIESFFGRQVANAVFATSMYQIDALTKNTSTSCVSMRVSAAAADNAYIFIFLGHQEGIELRNTFFHLT
;
A
#
# COMPACT_ATOMS: atom_id res chain seq x y z
N MET A 1 5.66 -9.43 8.02
CA MET A 1 5.01 -8.21 7.52
C MET A 1 6.03 -7.09 7.54
N LEU A 2 6.18 -6.39 6.42
CA LEU A 2 7.02 -5.20 6.29
C LEU A 2 6.13 -3.96 6.42
N ARG A 3 6.66 -2.90 7.06
CA ARG A 3 5.99 -1.61 7.22
C ARG A 3 6.88 -0.52 6.67
N ILE A 4 6.32 0.33 5.81
CA ILE A 4 7.01 1.46 5.20
C ILE A 4 6.26 2.73 5.60
N GLU A 5 6.96 3.72 6.15
CA GLU A 5 6.41 5.04 6.39
C GLU A 5 6.37 5.83 5.08
N VAL A 6 5.25 6.51 4.84
CA VAL A 6 5.05 7.38 3.70
C VAL A 6 4.90 8.80 4.22
N MET A 7 5.83 9.67 3.78
CA MET A 7 5.77 11.10 4.10
C MET A 7 4.44 11.70 3.66
N GLY A 8 3.86 12.57 4.49
CA GLY A 8 2.59 13.25 4.22
C GLY A 8 2.46 13.81 2.81
N SER A 9 3.52 14.44 2.30
CA SER A 9 3.58 15.07 0.96
C SER A 9 3.58 14.09 -0.22
N LYS A 10 3.62 12.78 0.03
CA LYS A 10 3.65 11.74 -1.01
C LYS A 10 2.42 10.85 -0.99
N ILE A 11 1.52 11.04 -0.03
CA ILE A 11 0.37 10.17 0.21
C ILE A 11 -0.54 10.12 -1.01
N GLU A 12 -0.90 11.26 -1.57
CA GLU A 12 -1.85 11.36 -2.69
C GLU A 12 -1.29 10.64 -3.93
N HIS A 13 -0.01 10.89 -4.23
CA HIS A 13 0.65 10.29 -5.37
C HIS A 13 0.74 8.76 -5.24
N ILE A 14 1.13 8.27 -4.07
CA ILE A 14 1.30 6.84 -3.82
C ILE A 14 -0.05 6.12 -3.74
N ALA A 15 -1.05 6.72 -3.10
CA ALA A 15 -2.41 6.19 -3.06
C ALA A 15 -3.00 6.04 -4.46
N TYR A 16 -2.79 7.04 -5.33
CA TYR A 16 -3.25 6.95 -6.71
C TYR A 16 -2.47 5.89 -7.50
N HIS A 17 -1.14 5.86 -7.38
CA HIS A 17 -0.31 4.92 -8.13
C HIS A 17 -0.58 3.46 -7.76
N LEU A 18 -0.68 3.16 -6.46
CA LEU A 18 -0.84 1.80 -5.97
C LEU A 18 -2.31 1.35 -5.89
N PHE A 19 -3.27 2.24 -5.63
CA PHE A 19 -4.67 1.88 -5.35
C PHE A 19 -5.69 2.60 -6.22
N GLU A 20 -5.25 3.40 -7.21
CA GLU A 20 -6.14 4.26 -8.03
C GLU A 20 -7.06 5.18 -7.22
N THR A 21 -6.70 5.42 -5.96
CA THR A 21 -7.52 6.20 -5.04
C THR A 21 -7.10 7.65 -5.10
N ARG A 22 -8.07 8.54 -5.37
CA ARG A 22 -7.85 9.98 -5.32
C ARG A 22 -8.00 10.48 -3.89
N ILE A 23 -6.91 10.98 -3.33
CA ILE A 23 -6.90 11.68 -2.05
C ILE A 23 -6.61 13.14 -2.32
N GLU A 24 -7.36 14.03 -1.70
CA GLU A 24 -7.06 15.46 -1.70
C GLU A 24 -7.08 16.00 -0.28
N MET A 25 -6.36 17.12 -0.08
CA MET A 25 -6.29 17.83 1.18
C MET A 25 -7.10 19.12 1.11
N ALA A 26 -7.97 19.34 2.09
CA ALA A 26 -8.62 20.63 2.32
C ALA A 26 -8.84 20.85 3.82
N ASP A 27 -8.71 22.10 4.27
CA ASP A 27 -8.97 22.51 5.67
C ASP A 27 -8.24 21.69 6.75
N GLY A 28 -7.03 21.20 6.43
CA GLY A 28 -6.23 20.38 7.35
C GLY A 28 -6.65 18.90 7.42
N TYR A 29 -7.59 18.47 6.58
CA TYR A 29 -8.06 17.09 6.50
C TYR A 29 -7.78 16.49 5.12
N ARG A 30 -7.70 15.16 5.08
CA ARG A 30 -7.68 14.36 3.86
C ARG A 30 -9.06 13.82 3.56
N TYR A 31 -9.40 13.78 2.27
CA TYR A 31 -10.65 13.22 1.76
C TYR A 31 -10.36 12.23 0.65
N CYS A 32 -11.11 11.14 0.62
CA CYS A 32 -11.09 10.22 -0.52
C CYS A 32 -12.19 10.64 -1.49
N TYR A 33 -11.82 10.95 -2.73
CA TYR A 33 -12.73 11.37 -3.78
C TYR A 33 -13.15 10.18 -4.65
N LEU A 34 -14.47 10.03 -4.77
CA LEU A 34 -15.08 9.03 -5.63
C LEU A 34 -15.20 9.58 -7.06
N PRO A 35 -15.22 8.71 -8.09
CA PRO A 35 -15.32 9.15 -9.50
C PRO A 35 -16.55 10.00 -9.82
N ASN A 36 -17.63 9.87 -9.02
CA ASN A 36 -18.86 10.65 -9.18
C ASN A 36 -18.81 12.04 -8.52
N GLY A 37 -17.66 12.47 -7.99
CA GLY A 37 -17.50 13.74 -7.28
C GLY A 37 -17.95 13.70 -5.81
N GLY A 38 -18.45 12.56 -5.33
CA GLY A 38 -18.67 12.34 -3.90
C GLY A 38 -17.33 12.28 -3.16
N ARG A 39 -17.34 12.65 -1.87
CA ARG A 39 -16.17 12.54 -1.01
C ARG A 39 -16.49 11.76 0.26
N ILE A 40 -15.54 10.95 0.69
CA ILE A 40 -15.57 10.25 1.98
C ILE A 40 -14.73 11.06 2.96
N HIS A 41 -15.32 11.32 4.14
CA HIS A 41 -14.66 11.94 5.28
C HIS A 41 -14.10 10.84 6.19
N PRO A 42 -12.81 10.51 6.12
CA PRO A 42 -12.22 9.53 7.02
C PRO A 42 -12.17 10.08 8.45
N PHE A 43 -12.51 9.25 9.44
CA PHE A 43 -12.33 9.57 10.85
C PHE A 43 -12.17 8.30 11.70
N PRO A 44 -11.06 8.11 12.44
CA PRO A 44 -9.84 8.94 12.45
C PRO A 44 -8.90 8.67 11.26
N ASP A 45 -8.92 7.44 10.72
CA ASP A 45 -8.06 6.96 9.64
C ASP A 45 -8.89 6.13 8.65
N PHE A 46 -8.30 5.80 7.49
CA PHE A 46 -8.85 4.81 6.57
C PHE A 46 -7.76 3.87 6.04
N LEU A 47 -8.20 2.70 5.58
CA LEU A 47 -7.35 1.68 5.00
C LEU A 47 -7.68 1.54 3.50
N LEU A 48 -6.65 1.60 2.67
CA LEU A 48 -6.70 1.23 1.27
C LEU A 48 -6.21 -0.22 1.13
N GLU A 49 -7.04 -1.05 0.52
CA GLU A 49 -6.74 -2.43 0.15
C GLU A 49 -6.96 -2.62 -1.36
N GLY A 50 -6.45 -3.71 -1.93
CA GLY A 50 -6.52 -3.93 -3.37
C GLY A 50 -5.46 -3.14 -4.13
N CYS A 51 -4.20 -3.27 -3.71
CA CYS A 51 -3.07 -2.70 -4.46
C CYS A 51 -3.01 -3.32 -5.86
N ARG A 52 -2.87 -2.48 -6.89
CA ARG A 52 -2.63 -2.92 -8.26
C ARG A 52 -1.39 -3.78 -8.34
N LEU A 53 -1.45 -4.84 -9.14
CA LEU A 53 -0.30 -5.74 -9.34
C LEU A 53 0.82 -5.11 -10.17
N GLU A 54 0.44 -4.38 -11.23
CA GLU A 54 1.37 -3.76 -12.19
C GLU A 54 2.48 -2.93 -11.53
N PRO A 55 2.22 -1.98 -10.60
CA PRO A 55 3.27 -1.15 -10.02
C PRO A 55 4.11 -1.83 -8.93
N ILE A 56 3.78 -3.03 -8.46
CA ILE A 56 4.43 -3.61 -7.26
C ILE A 56 5.94 -3.76 -7.47
N GLU A 57 6.38 -4.34 -8.59
CA GLU A 57 7.81 -4.57 -8.84
C GLU A 57 8.58 -3.27 -9.06
N SER A 58 8.03 -2.32 -9.82
CA SER A 58 8.71 -1.05 -10.09
C SER A 58 8.75 -0.15 -8.85
N PHE A 59 7.75 -0.23 -7.98
CA PHE A 59 7.64 0.60 -6.78
C PHE A 59 8.45 0.06 -5.60
N PHE A 60 8.35 -1.25 -5.31
CA PHE A 60 9.02 -1.85 -4.15
C PHE A 60 10.34 -2.57 -4.50
N GLY A 61 10.64 -2.73 -5.78
CA GLY A 61 11.76 -3.52 -6.25
C GLY A 61 11.46 -5.02 -6.29
N ARG A 62 12.26 -5.72 -7.11
CA ARG A 62 12.05 -7.12 -7.45
C ARG A 62 12.00 -8.07 -6.25
N GLN A 63 12.87 -7.87 -5.25
CA GLN A 63 12.94 -8.77 -4.09
C GLN A 63 11.66 -8.71 -3.25
N VAL A 64 11.10 -7.50 -3.04
CA VAL A 64 9.83 -7.32 -2.32
C VAL A 64 8.67 -7.85 -3.15
N ALA A 65 8.66 -7.59 -4.46
CA ALA A 65 7.64 -8.13 -5.38
C ALA A 65 7.58 -9.66 -5.31
N ASN A 66 8.73 -10.34 -5.42
CA ASN A 66 8.79 -11.80 -5.32
C ASN A 66 8.24 -12.31 -3.99
N ALA A 67 8.57 -11.65 -2.89
CA ALA A 67 8.08 -12.01 -1.56
C ALA A 67 6.57 -11.79 -1.39
N VAL A 68 6.00 -10.76 -2.03
CA VAL A 68 4.54 -10.56 -2.11
C VAL A 68 3.91 -11.70 -2.92
N PHE A 69 4.48 -12.01 -4.09
CA PHE A 69 3.94 -13.03 -4.97
C PHE A 69 4.06 -14.46 -4.41
N ALA A 70 4.95 -14.70 -3.45
CA ALA A 70 5.04 -15.97 -2.75
C ALA A 70 3.91 -16.20 -1.71
N THR A 71 3.13 -15.17 -1.36
CA THR A 71 2.05 -15.31 -0.38
C THR A 71 0.89 -16.15 -0.91
N SER A 72 0.28 -16.96 -0.03
CA SER A 72 -0.95 -17.71 -0.39
C SER A 72 -2.10 -16.79 -0.80
N MET A 73 -2.17 -15.57 -0.24
CA MET A 73 -3.18 -14.58 -0.59
C MET A 73 -3.03 -14.13 -2.04
N TYR A 74 -1.83 -13.76 -2.48
CA TYR A 74 -1.58 -13.44 -3.88
C TYR A 74 -1.86 -14.64 -4.80
N GLN A 75 -1.50 -15.86 -4.39
CA GLN A 75 -1.77 -17.05 -5.20
C GLN A 75 -3.27 -17.24 -5.43
N ILE A 76 -4.11 -16.94 -4.43
CA ILE A 76 -5.57 -16.94 -4.59
C ILE A 76 -6.02 -15.83 -5.56
N ASP A 77 -5.51 -14.60 -5.41
CA ASP A 77 -5.81 -13.48 -6.32
C ASP A 77 -5.43 -13.79 -7.78
N ALA A 78 -4.29 -14.44 -7.99
CA ALA A 78 -3.83 -14.85 -9.31
C ALA A 78 -4.73 -15.93 -9.93
N LEU A 79 -5.19 -16.89 -9.12
CA LEU A 79 -6.12 -17.93 -9.56
C LEU A 79 -7.49 -17.36 -9.97
N THR A 80 -7.96 -16.31 -9.28
CA THR A 80 -9.21 -15.62 -9.62
C THR A 80 -9.05 -14.57 -10.71
N LYS A 81 -7.83 -14.40 -11.26
CA LYS A 81 -7.49 -13.37 -12.27
C LYS A 81 -7.76 -11.94 -11.79
N ASN A 82 -7.60 -11.70 -10.49
CA ASN A 82 -7.67 -10.35 -9.94
C ASN A 82 -6.48 -9.53 -10.46
N THR A 83 -6.72 -8.27 -10.81
CA THR A 83 -5.68 -7.31 -11.22
C THR A 83 -5.08 -6.54 -10.04
N SER A 84 -5.54 -6.86 -8.83
CA SER A 84 -5.16 -6.26 -7.56
C SER A 84 -4.98 -7.32 -6.48
N THR A 85 -4.27 -6.98 -5.41
CA THR A 85 -4.07 -7.86 -4.25
C THR A 85 -4.20 -7.12 -2.93
N SER A 86 -4.70 -7.82 -1.90
CA SER A 86 -4.73 -7.33 -0.53
C SER A 86 -3.42 -7.56 0.23
N CYS A 87 -2.39 -8.13 -0.41
CA CYS A 87 -1.07 -8.31 0.20
C CYS A 87 -0.36 -6.99 0.50
N VAL A 88 -0.76 -5.91 -0.16
CA VAL A 88 -0.27 -4.55 0.08
C VAL A 88 -1.47 -3.69 0.45
N SER A 89 -1.38 -3.01 1.60
CA SER A 89 -2.39 -2.08 2.07
C SER A 89 -1.75 -0.79 2.56
N MET A 90 -2.53 0.29 2.59
CA MET A 90 -2.06 1.61 3.03
C MET A 90 -3.03 2.20 4.04
N ARG A 91 -2.54 2.48 5.25
CA ARG A 91 -3.29 3.22 6.26
C ARG A 91 -2.98 4.69 6.14
N VAL A 92 -4.01 5.50 5.97
CA VAL A 92 -3.92 6.95 5.80
C VAL A 92 -4.66 7.65 6.93
N SER A 93 -3.99 8.57 7.62
CA SER A 93 -4.62 9.44 8.62
C SER A 93 -5.48 10.51 7.95
N ALA A 94 -6.63 10.81 8.57
CA ALA A 94 -7.47 11.91 8.14
C ALA A 94 -6.83 13.28 8.36
N ALA A 95 -5.87 13.42 9.28
CA ALA A 95 -5.19 14.69 9.51
C ALA A 95 -4.08 14.92 8.49
N ALA A 96 -4.11 16.06 7.78
CA ALA A 96 -3.15 16.38 6.72
C ALA A 96 -1.70 16.50 7.21
N ALA A 97 -1.48 16.72 8.51
CA ALA A 97 -0.15 16.81 9.11
C ALA A 97 0.53 15.44 9.31
N ASP A 98 -0.24 14.35 9.32
CA ASP A 98 0.27 13.02 9.66
C ASP A 98 0.83 12.29 8.44
N ASN A 99 1.76 11.37 8.69
CA ASN A 99 2.25 10.41 7.70
C ASN A 99 1.26 9.26 7.50
N ALA A 100 1.48 8.48 6.44
CA ALA A 100 0.78 7.23 6.19
C ALA A 100 1.74 6.05 6.35
N TYR A 101 1.18 4.84 6.35
CA TYR A 101 1.97 3.61 6.42
C TYR A 101 1.48 2.61 5.39
N ILE A 102 2.41 2.06 4.61
CA ILE A 102 2.15 0.89 3.77
C ILE A 102 2.52 -0.36 4.57
N PHE A 103 1.64 -1.34 4.53
CA PHE A 103 1.84 -2.66 5.10
C PHE A 103 1.93 -3.67 3.96
N ILE A 104 2.96 -4.52 4.02
CA ILE A 104 3.23 -5.53 3.01
C ILE A 104 3.28 -6.90 3.69
N PHE A 105 2.34 -7.76 3.32
CA PHE A 105 2.37 -9.18 3.64
C PHE A 105 3.34 -9.87 2.70
N LEU A 106 4.22 -10.66 3.28
CA LEU A 106 5.30 -11.36 2.57
C LEU A 106 5.13 -12.86 2.83
N GLY A 107 5.54 -13.67 1.85
CA GLY A 107 5.75 -15.10 2.05
C GLY A 107 6.67 -15.34 3.24
N HIS A 108 6.43 -16.43 3.98
CA HIS A 108 7.11 -16.64 5.25
C HIS A 108 8.63 -16.73 5.09
N GLN A 109 9.07 -17.52 4.11
CA GLN A 109 10.48 -17.76 3.84
C GLN A 109 11.13 -16.51 3.22
N GLU A 110 10.50 -15.91 2.23
CA GLU A 110 10.99 -14.71 1.54
C GLU A 110 11.05 -13.50 2.48
N GLY A 111 10.10 -13.41 3.42
CA GLY A 111 10.12 -12.41 4.48
C GLY A 111 11.31 -12.56 5.42
N ILE A 112 11.71 -13.79 5.76
CA ILE A 112 12.92 -14.08 6.56
C ILE A 112 14.17 -13.69 5.76
N GLU A 113 14.22 -14.02 4.47
CA GLU A 113 15.35 -13.69 3.60
C GLU A 113 15.52 -12.19 3.40
N LEU A 114 14.42 -11.47 3.14
CA LEU A 114 14.41 -10.00 3.06
C LEU A 114 14.92 -9.38 4.36
N ARG A 115 14.41 -9.85 5.51
CA ARG A 115 14.89 -9.41 6.82
C ARG A 115 16.40 -9.61 6.92
N ASN A 116 16.90 -10.82 6.69
CA ASN A 116 18.33 -11.09 6.83
C ASN A 116 19.18 -10.21 5.89
N THR A 117 18.69 -9.94 4.67
CA THR A 117 19.35 -9.01 3.74
C THR A 117 19.47 -7.60 4.31
N PHE A 118 18.40 -7.06 4.90
CA PHE A 118 18.41 -5.70 5.46
C PHE A 118 19.19 -5.57 6.77
N PHE A 119 19.17 -6.60 7.63
CA PHE A 119 19.83 -6.58 8.93
C PHE A 119 21.33 -6.92 8.86
N HIS A 120 21.86 -7.33 7.71
CA HIS A 120 23.31 -7.45 7.47
C HIS A 120 23.94 -6.16 6.89
N LEU A 121 23.13 -5.14 6.61
CA LEU A 121 23.58 -3.83 6.10
C LEU A 121 23.68 -2.74 7.18
N THR A 122 23.51 -3.12 8.46
CA THR A 122 23.62 -2.28 9.67
C THR A 122 24.66 -2.86 10.59
#